data_AF-A0AAW2F7B9-F1
#
_entry.id   AF-A0AAW2F7B9-F1
#
_cell.length_a   1.000
_cell.length_b   1.000
_cell.length_c   1.000
_cell.angle_alpha   90.00
_cell.angle_beta   90.00
_cell.angle_gamma   90.00
#
_symmetry.space_group_name_H-M   'P 1'
#
loop_
_entity.id
_entity.type
_entity.pdbx_description
1 polymer ?
#
loop_
_entity_poly.entity_id
_entity_poly.type
_entity_poly.pdbx_seq_one_letter_code
_entity_poly.pdbx_strand_id
1 'polypeptide(L)'
;MQGFQVLLDSTDSFAGLGASCVQHLRDEYGKSILAFPCLDFNNAEPSASDLVKIVNTALCWQHIGEHSSLYSPLSCGQAGWPFAADSRKFENVTYSPELKYHSSAILATALDTLSLRYRTKKYPGASLSDLCADLNKLGRKAAATSLSLPFPMKMKMDLIDVLDEFEGSLWTSLTPSCDIPTDNNMQSIALRGVPEDRLKRPINEASKQISKPAYRCSSVHEMMTLYLACTCHASATYLSNIEAPLKISAPYPKIFNNNVTENGNIAGWPIGTNVNSVAVMAGMHSGSNIAAMYESLLKQTKRIRSIKKLHAFTDSGLEEDEFTECVHNLADCKEAYEDYYV
;
A
#
# COMPACT_ATOMS: atom_id res chain seq x y z
N MET A 1 -15.17 -15.83 12.54
CA MET A 1 -14.88 -14.87 11.46
C MET A 1 -14.52 -13.54 12.10
N GLN A 2 -13.34 -12.96 11.78
CA GLN A 2 -12.83 -11.73 12.42
C GLN A 2 -13.26 -10.44 11.70
N GLY A 3 -13.45 -10.50 10.40
CA GLY A 3 -13.79 -9.36 9.55
C GLY A 3 -13.75 -9.72 8.08
N PHE A 4 -13.83 -8.71 7.22
CA PHE A 4 -13.81 -8.86 5.77
C PHE A 4 -12.66 -8.06 5.17
N GLN A 5 -11.93 -8.67 4.24
CA GLN A 5 -11.04 -7.97 3.33
C GLN A 5 -11.73 -7.90 1.97
N VAL A 6 -12.01 -6.70 1.49
CA VAL A 6 -12.78 -6.47 0.25
C VAL A 6 -11.91 -5.77 -0.77
N LEU A 7 -11.76 -6.36 -1.95
CA LEU A 7 -11.17 -5.71 -3.11
C LEU A 7 -12.31 -5.35 -4.07
N LEU A 8 -12.27 -4.14 -4.61
CA LEU A 8 -13.30 -3.66 -5.52
C LEU A 8 -12.72 -2.65 -6.51
N ASP A 9 -13.33 -2.55 -7.68
CA ASP A 9 -13.05 -1.47 -8.61
C ASP A 9 -13.56 -0.14 -8.02
N SER A 10 -12.90 0.98 -8.37
CA SER A 10 -13.36 2.31 -7.97
C SER A 10 -13.59 3.27 -9.15
N THR A 11 -13.46 2.82 -10.39
CA THR A 11 -13.42 3.71 -11.57
C THR A 11 -14.59 3.51 -12.53
N ASP A 12 -15.16 2.32 -12.61
CA ASP A 12 -16.31 2.01 -13.45
C ASP A 12 -17.62 1.87 -12.64
N SER A 13 -18.70 1.45 -13.29
CA SER A 13 -20.01 1.30 -12.64
C SER A 13 -20.05 0.21 -11.56
N PHE A 14 -19.13 -0.76 -11.57
CA PHE A 14 -19.02 -1.76 -10.50
C PHE A 14 -18.53 -1.16 -9.19
N ALA A 15 -17.97 0.05 -9.20
CA ALA A 15 -17.63 0.79 -7.99
C ALA A 15 -18.84 0.99 -7.07
N GLY A 16 -19.99 1.39 -7.65
CA GLY A 16 -21.24 1.55 -6.89
C GLY A 16 -21.75 0.23 -6.32
N LEU A 17 -21.73 -0.84 -7.12
CA LEU A 17 -22.09 -2.19 -6.63
C LEU A 17 -21.19 -2.65 -5.49
N GLY A 18 -19.87 -2.46 -5.63
CA GLY A 18 -18.89 -2.81 -4.60
C GLY A 18 -19.14 -2.04 -3.30
N ALA A 19 -19.42 -0.74 -3.40
CA ALA A 19 -19.76 0.11 -2.26
C ALA A 19 -21.05 -0.36 -1.56
N SER A 20 -22.11 -0.67 -2.30
CA SER A 20 -23.35 -1.23 -1.74
C SER A 20 -23.12 -2.59 -1.08
N CYS A 21 -22.30 -3.47 -1.67
CA CYS A 21 -21.91 -4.73 -1.03
C CYS A 21 -21.18 -4.50 0.31
N VAL A 22 -20.29 -3.50 0.38
CA VAL A 22 -19.61 -3.12 1.63
C VAL A 22 -20.60 -2.62 2.68
N GLN A 23 -21.59 -1.82 2.27
CA GLN A 23 -22.69 -1.39 3.14
C GLN A 23 -23.49 -2.58 3.68
N HIS A 24 -23.92 -3.50 2.80
CA HIS A 24 -24.62 -4.71 3.23
C HIS A 24 -23.80 -5.56 4.21
N LEU A 25 -22.50 -5.71 3.98
CA LEU A 25 -21.62 -6.41 4.92
C LEU A 25 -21.54 -5.70 6.28
N ARG A 26 -21.52 -4.37 6.29
CA ARG A 26 -21.53 -3.57 7.51
C ARG A 26 -22.82 -3.79 8.30
N ASP A 27 -23.96 -3.69 7.63
CA ASP A 27 -25.28 -3.74 8.24
C ASP A 27 -25.60 -5.13 8.82
N GLU A 28 -25.26 -6.19 8.08
CA GLU A 28 -25.56 -7.57 8.49
C GLU A 28 -24.61 -8.11 9.58
N TYR A 29 -23.32 -7.75 9.52
CA TYR A 29 -22.31 -8.39 10.38
C TYR A 29 -21.71 -7.48 11.45
N GLY A 30 -21.66 -6.16 11.23
CA GLY A 30 -21.02 -5.20 12.15
C GLY A 30 -19.51 -5.44 12.40
N LYS A 31 -18.85 -6.33 11.64
CA LYS A 31 -17.43 -6.68 11.82
C LYS A 31 -16.51 -5.68 11.16
N SER A 32 -15.21 -5.77 11.44
CA SER A 32 -14.22 -4.91 10.78
C SER A 32 -14.16 -5.21 9.28
N ILE A 33 -14.18 -4.16 8.46
CA ILE A 33 -14.07 -4.25 7.00
C ILE A 33 -12.84 -3.46 6.59
N LEU A 34 -11.90 -4.15 5.95
CA LEU A 34 -10.73 -3.56 5.32
C LEU A 34 -10.95 -3.55 3.80
N ALA A 35 -11.13 -2.37 3.22
CA ALA A 35 -11.43 -2.23 1.79
C ALA A 35 -10.23 -1.73 0.98
N PHE A 36 -10.08 -2.24 -0.24
CA PHE A 36 -9.03 -1.86 -1.18
C PHE A 36 -9.67 -1.46 -2.53
N PRO A 37 -10.12 -0.19 -2.66
CA PRO A 37 -10.54 0.34 -3.94
C PRO A 37 -9.34 0.34 -4.91
N CYS A 38 -9.46 -0.36 -6.02
CA CYS A 38 -8.39 -0.52 -7.00
C CYS A 38 -8.59 0.44 -8.18
N LEU A 39 -7.51 1.08 -8.60
CA LEU A 39 -7.48 2.03 -9.70
C LEU A 39 -6.48 1.58 -10.76
N ASP A 40 -6.96 1.53 -12.00
CA ASP A 40 -6.12 1.24 -13.14
C ASP A 40 -5.13 2.38 -13.42
N PHE A 41 -3.94 2.00 -13.90
CA PHE A 41 -3.03 2.94 -14.53
C PHE A 41 -3.59 3.37 -15.88
N ASN A 42 -3.56 4.67 -16.17
CA ASN A 42 -3.97 5.21 -17.46
C ASN A 42 -3.01 6.32 -17.91
N ASN A 43 -2.31 6.10 -19.02
CA ASN A 43 -1.47 7.08 -19.70
C ASN A 43 -2.09 7.61 -21.00
N ALA A 44 -3.32 7.21 -21.33
CA ALA A 44 -4.02 7.69 -22.51
C ALA A 44 -4.35 9.19 -22.40
N GLU A 45 -4.60 9.82 -23.55
CA GLU A 45 -5.03 11.21 -23.58
C GLU A 45 -6.37 11.39 -22.83
N PRO A 46 -6.56 12.52 -22.11
CA PRO A 46 -7.79 12.76 -21.37
C PRO A 46 -9.02 12.70 -22.25
N SER A 47 -10.03 11.95 -21.82
CA SER A 47 -11.29 11.75 -22.52
C SER A 47 -12.49 12.14 -21.66
N ALA A 48 -13.66 12.31 -22.27
CA ALA A 48 -14.90 12.55 -21.52
C ALA A 48 -15.24 11.38 -20.57
N SER A 49 -14.84 10.15 -20.91
CA SER A 49 -15.06 8.97 -20.07
C SER A 49 -14.32 9.06 -18.73
N ASP A 50 -13.27 9.87 -18.67
CA ASP A 50 -12.51 10.02 -17.45
C ASP A 50 -13.18 10.93 -16.41
N LEU A 51 -14.08 11.82 -16.85
CA LEU A 51 -14.96 12.55 -15.92
C LEU A 51 -15.87 11.58 -15.18
N VAL A 52 -16.38 10.56 -15.87
CA VAL A 52 -17.20 9.51 -15.26
C VAL A 52 -16.39 8.73 -14.22
N LYS A 53 -15.12 8.40 -14.52
CA LYS A 53 -14.24 7.73 -13.55
C LYS A 53 -14.00 8.56 -12.30
N ILE A 54 -13.81 9.88 -12.43
CA ILE A 54 -13.64 10.78 -11.28
C ILE A 54 -14.89 10.75 -10.39
N VAL A 55 -16.09 10.84 -10.97
CA VAL A 55 -17.35 10.79 -10.21
C VAL A 55 -17.51 9.43 -9.52
N ASN A 56 -17.31 8.32 -10.25
CA ASN A 56 -17.38 6.98 -9.69
C ASN A 56 -16.41 6.82 -8.51
N THR A 57 -15.18 7.30 -8.67
CA THR A 57 -14.15 7.21 -7.62
C THR A 57 -14.53 8.01 -6.39
N ALA A 58 -14.99 9.24 -6.57
CA ALA A 58 -15.40 10.12 -5.46
C ALA A 58 -16.56 9.50 -4.67
N LEU A 59 -17.63 9.09 -5.34
CA LEU A 59 -18.80 8.45 -4.70
C LEU A 59 -18.41 7.13 -4.02
N CYS A 60 -17.62 6.30 -4.70
CA CYS A 60 -17.14 5.03 -4.16
C CYS A 60 -16.35 5.25 -2.86
N TRP A 61 -15.44 6.23 -2.83
CA TRP A 61 -14.62 6.50 -1.64
C TRP A 61 -15.41 7.10 -0.49
N GLN A 62 -16.42 7.93 -0.76
CA GLN A 62 -17.36 8.41 0.26
C GLN A 62 -18.06 7.22 0.92
N HIS A 63 -18.72 6.36 0.14
CA HIS A 63 -19.44 5.20 0.68
C HIS A 63 -18.52 4.20 1.40
N ILE A 64 -17.34 3.93 0.85
CA ILE A 64 -16.36 3.06 1.51
C ILE A 64 -15.87 3.72 2.81
N GLY A 65 -15.64 5.02 2.82
CA GLY A 65 -15.28 5.77 4.02
C GLY A 65 -16.36 5.70 5.09
N GLU A 66 -17.64 5.66 4.71
CA GLU A 66 -18.74 5.51 5.65
C GLU A 66 -18.81 4.10 6.23
N HIS A 67 -18.81 3.07 5.36
CA HIS A 67 -19.16 1.71 5.76
C HIS A 67 -17.96 0.80 6.07
N SER A 68 -16.73 1.15 5.68
CA SER A 68 -15.52 0.39 6.05
C SER A 68 -14.95 0.80 7.41
N SER A 69 -14.16 -0.08 8.02
CA SER A 69 -13.40 0.22 9.24
C SER A 69 -12.06 0.87 8.93
N LEU A 70 -11.48 0.51 7.79
CA LEU A 70 -10.30 1.11 7.19
C LEU A 70 -10.33 0.83 5.69
N TYR A 71 -9.83 1.73 4.86
CA TYR A 71 -9.59 1.47 3.45
C TYR A 71 -8.25 2.02 2.97
N SER A 72 -7.74 1.44 1.89
CA SER A 72 -6.53 1.92 1.23
C SER A 72 -6.68 1.79 -0.27
N PRO A 73 -6.79 2.91 -1.01
CA PRO A 73 -6.82 2.86 -2.45
C PRO A 73 -5.49 2.35 -3.02
N LEU A 74 -5.57 1.50 -4.04
CA LEU A 74 -4.44 0.82 -4.66
C LEU A 74 -4.30 1.18 -6.13
N SER A 75 -3.11 1.58 -6.55
CA SER A 75 -2.76 1.81 -7.94
C SER A 75 -1.26 1.62 -8.18
N CYS A 76 -0.92 1.18 -9.39
CA CYS A 76 0.45 1.29 -9.90
C CYS A 76 0.69 2.63 -10.62
N GLY A 77 -0.30 3.52 -10.71
CA GLY A 77 -0.12 4.91 -11.15
C GLY A 77 0.30 5.84 -10.02
N GLN A 78 1.11 6.85 -10.32
CA GLN A 78 1.43 7.90 -9.35
C GLN A 78 0.22 8.75 -9.00
N ALA A 79 -0.65 9.03 -9.97
CA ALA A 79 -1.97 9.62 -9.74
C ALA A 79 -3.04 8.69 -10.32
N GLY A 80 -4.21 8.65 -9.66
CA GLY A 80 -5.33 7.76 -10.02
C GLY A 80 -6.38 8.40 -10.93
N TRP A 81 -6.13 9.62 -11.41
CA TRP A 81 -7.09 10.44 -12.15
C TRP A 81 -6.43 11.03 -13.40
N PRO A 82 -7.21 11.47 -14.40
CA PRO A 82 -6.98 11.18 -15.81
C PRO A 82 -5.98 12.07 -16.54
N PHE A 83 -4.92 12.49 -15.87
CA PHE A 83 -3.82 13.20 -16.49
C PHE A 83 -2.62 12.28 -16.44
N ALA A 84 -2.02 12.03 -17.60
CA ALA A 84 -0.87 11.16 -17.83
C ALA A 84 0.09 11.19 -16.62
N ALA A 85 -0.12 10.24 -15.71
CA ALA A 85 0.68 10.09 -14.52
C ALA A 85 1.74 9.06 -14.82
N ASP A 86 2.94 9.26 -14.28
CA ASP A 86 3.97 8.24 -14.40
C ASP A 86 3.54 6.98 -13.63
N SER A 87 3.95 5.82 -14.14
CA SER A 87 3.82 4.58 -13.39
C SER A 87 4.76 4.61 -12.18
N ARG A 88 4.34 3.98 -11.07
CA ARG A 88 5.20 3.74 -9.91
C ARG A 88 6.42 2.93 -10.33
N LYS A 89 7.60 3.40 -9.96
CA LYS A 89 8.87 2.72 -10.25
C LYS A 89 9.32 1.94 -9.03
N PHE A 90 9.81 0.73 -9.26
CA PHE A 90 10.35 -0.16 -8.24
C PHE A 90 11.80 -0.45 -8.59
N GLU A 91 12.69 -0.40 -7.61
CA GLU A 91 14.08 -0.77 -7.85
C GLU A 91 14.18 -2.26 -8.20
N ASN A 92 15.02 -2.60 -9.18
CA ASN A 92 15.24 -3.98 -9.62
C ASN A 92 14.00 -4.69 -10.22
N VAL A 93 12.97 -3.93 -10.57
CA VAL A 93 11.75 -4.43 -11.23
C VAL A 93 11.44 -3.57 -12.45
N THR A 94 11.21 -4.22 -13.58
CA THR A 94 10.73 -3.62 -14.83
C THR A 94 9.43 -4.29 -15.22
N TYR A 95 8.33 -3.53 -15.21
CA TYR A 95 7.01 -4.01 -15.57
C TYR A 95 6.33 -3.07 -16.56
N SER A 96 5.35 -3.59 -17.31
CA SER A 96 4.48 -2.75 -18.14
C SER A 96 3.23 -2.39 -17.33
N PRO A 97 3.02 -1.11 -17.01
CA PRO A 97 1.86 -0.68 -16.21
C PRO A 97 0.54 -0.78 -16.98
N GLU A 98 0.58 -0.84 -18.31
CA GLU A 98 -0.59 -1.05 -19.19
C GLU A 98 -1.07 -2.52 -19.15
N LEU A 99 -0.19 -3.46 -18.81
CA LEU A 99 -0.55 -4.85 -18.66
C LEU A 99 -1.13 -5.06 -17.26
N LYS A 100 -2.47 -5.16 -17.17
CA LYS A 100 -3.18 -5.46 -15.91
C LYS A 100 -2.61 -6.67 -15.17
N TYR A 101 -2.17 -7.68 -15.91
CA TYR A 101 -1.49 -8.83 -15.36
C TYR A 101 -0.24 -8.48 -14.52
N HIS A 102 0.56 -7.50 -14.96
CA HIS A 102 1.74 -7.04 -14.24
C HIS A 102 1.36 -6.19 -13.02
N SER A 103 0.50 -5.18 -13.21
CA SER A 103 0.09 -4.30 -12.11
C SER A 103 -0.66 -5.07 -11.02
N SER A 104 -1.59 -5.96 -11.38
CA SER A 104 -2.28 -6.82 -10.42
C SER A 104 -1.32 -7.75 -9.67
N ALA A 105 -0.24 -8.24 -10.27
CA ALA A 105 0.75 -9.04 -9.55
C ALA A 105 1.51 -8.25 -8.48
N ILE A 106 1.84 -6.98 -8.77
CA ILE A 106 2.47 -6.06 -7.82
C ILE A 106 1.50 -5.75 -6.66
N LEU A 107 0.25 -5.37 -6.97
CA LEU A 107 -0.76 -5.08 -5.96
C LEU A 107 -1.08 -6.32 -5.10
N ALA A 108 -1.21 -7.50 -5.73
CA ALA A 108 -1.42 -8.77 -5.02
C ALA A 108 -0.22 -9.12 -4.13
N THR A 109 1.01 -8.79 -4.54
CA THR A 109 2.21 -8.98 -3.72
C THR A 109 2.16 -8.13 -2.43
N ALA A 110 1.72 -6.88 -2.55
CA ALA A 110 1.52 -6.01 -1.39
C ALA A 110 0.43 -6.57 -0.47
N LEU A 111 -0.72 -6.96 -1.02
CA LEU A 111 -1.85 -7.52 -0.26
C LEU A 111 -1.49 -8.83 0.44
N ASP A 112 -0.80 -9.76 -0.25
CA ASP A 112 -0.33 -11.01 0.36
C ASP A 112 0.64 -10.74 1.50
N THR A 113 1.53 -9.76 1.35
CA THR A 113 2.53 -9.45 2.38
C THR A 113 1.92 -8.71 3.58
N LEU A 114 1.14 -7.64 3.37
CA LEU A 114 0.54 -6.87 4.48
C LEU A 114 -0.45 -7.70 5.31
N SER A 115 -1.17 -8.61 4.66
CA SER A 115 -2.17 -9.46 5.33
C SER A 115 -1.53 -10.53 6.22
N LEU A 116 -0.20 -10.70 6.18
CA LEU A 116 0.51 -11.59 7.10
C LEU A 116 0.19 -11.29 8.55
N ARG A 117 0.00 -10.01 8.91
CA ARG A 117 -0.35 -9.59 10.27
C ARG A 117 -1.51 -10.39 10.86
N TYR A 118 -2.59 -10.60 10.11
CA TYR A 118 -3.80 -11.28 10.59
C TYR A 118 -4.01 -12.68 10.00
N ARG A 119 -3.10 -13.16 9.13
CA ARG A 119 -3.15 -14.52 8.57
C ARG A 119 -2.12 -15.48 9.16
N THR A 120 -1.01 -14.96 9.69
CA THR A 120 0.07 -15.80 10.22
C THR A 120 -0.21 -16.29 11.64
N LYS A 121 0.19 -17.53 11.95
CA LYS A 121 0.09 -18.09 13.30
C LYS A 121 1.18 -17.60 14.25
N LYS A 122 2.23 -16.96 13.72
CA LYS A 122 3.35 -16.43 14.52
C LYS A 122 2.91 -15.35 15.51
N TYR A 123 1.86 -14.59 15.15
CA TYR A 123 1.29 -13.52 15.98
C TYR A 123 -0.18 -13.85 16.31
N PRO A 124 -0.45 -14.82 17.20
CA PRO A 124 -1.80 -15.37 17.41
C PRO A 124 -2.81 -14.36 17.98
N GLY A 125 -2.35 -13.21 18.49
CA GLY A 125 -3.20 -12.13 18.99
C GLY A 125 -3.49 -11.01 17.98
N ALA A 126 -2.93 -11.05 16.77
CA ALA A 126 -3.14 -10.01 15.78
C ALA A 126 -4.37 -10.31 14.92
N SER A 127 -5.40 -9.48 15.02
CA SER A 127 -6.61 -9.56 14.21
C SER A 127 -6.68 -8.45 13.16
N LEU A 128 -7.57 -8.64 12.16
CA LEU A 128 -7.89 -7.57 11.20
C LEU A 128 -8.49 -6.34 11.90
N SER A 129 -9.25 -6.54 12.98
CA SER A 129 -9.80 -5.45 13.78
C SER A 129 -8.72 -4.61 14.46
N ASP A 130 -7.66 -5.24 14.98
CA ASP A 130 -6.54 -4.52 15.58
C ASP A 130 -5.77 -3.69 14.55
N LEU A 131 -5.59 -4.23 13.33
CA LEU A 131 -5.00 -3.46 12.23
C LEU A 131 -5.83 -2.21 11.91
N CYS A 132 -7.15 -2.35 11.82
CA CYS A 132 -8.03 -1.20 11.59
C CYS A 132 -7.96 -0.20 12.75
N ALA A 133 -7.99 -0.68 14.00
CA ALA A 133 -7.97 0.19 15.18
C ALA A 133 -6.66 0.98 15.31
N ASP A 134 -5.51 0.37 15.01
CA ASP A 134 -4.20 1.03 15.08
C ASP A 134 -4.07 2.19 14.09
N LEU A 135 -4.66 2.04 12.90
CA LEU A 135 -4.52 2.98 11.79
C LEU A 135 -5.67 4.01 11.72
N ASN A 136 -6.80 3.73 12.39
CA ASN A 136 -7.98 4.58 12.42
C ASN A 136 -8.06 5.45 13.69
N LYS A 137 -6.97 6.12 14.04
CA LYS A 137 -6.99 7.09 15.14
C LYS A 137 -7.68 8.38 14.70
N LEU A 138 -8.38 9.03 15.62
CA LEU A 138 -9.15 10.26 15.36
C LEU A 138 -10.23 10.11 14.26
N GLY A 139 -10.71 8.88 13.99
CA GLY A 139 -11.70 8.63 12.94
C GLY A 139 -11.14 8.62 11.51
N ARG A 140 -9.82 8.67 11.36
CA ARG A 140 -9.10 8.59 10.08
C ARG A 140 -9.24 7.19 9.46
N LYS A 141 -10.21 6.98 8.57
CA LYS A 141 -10.50 5.65 7.96
C LYS A 141 -9.69 5.28 6.72
N ALA A 142 -8.80 6.13 6.24
CA ALA A 142 -7.97 5.87 5.08
C ALA A 142 -6.53 5.60 5.51
N ALA A 143 -5.84 4.78 4.74
CA ALA A 143 -4.43 4.49 4.89
C ALA A 143 -3.76 4.43 3.52
N ALA A 144 -2.48 4.76 3.45
CA ALA A 144 -1.64 4.55 2.28
C ALA A 144 -0.98 3.17 2.34
N THR A 145 -0.97 2.44 1.23
CA THR A 145 -0.28 1.15 1.11
C THR A 145 1.11 1.34 0.52
N SER A 146 2.10 0.64 1.05
CA SER A 146 3.49 0.67 0.60
C SER A 146 4.00 -0.72 0.23
N LEU A 147 5.00 -0.77 -0.65
CA LEU A 147 5.65 -2.00 -1.11
C LEU A 147 7.14 -1.80 -1.35
N SER A 148 7.94 -2.75 -0.90
CA SER A 148 9.36 -2.95 -1.22
C SER A 148 9.49 -4.30 -1.92
N LEU A 149 9.69 -4.26 -3.24
CA LEU A 149 9.70 -5.44 -4.10
C LEU A 149 10.82 -5.34 -5.15
N PRO A 150 11.83 -6.22 -5.08
CA PRO A 150 12.21 -7.03 -3.91
C PRO A 150 12.69 -6.14 -2.75
N PHE A 151 12.61 -6.66 -1.53
CA PHE A 151 13.28 -6.05 -0.38
C PHE A 151 14.81 -6.06 -0.61
N PRO A 152 15.57 -4.99 -0.29
CA PRO A 152 16.90 -4.71 -0.85
C PRO A 152 18.05 -5.53 -0.24
N MET A 153 17.83 -6.83 -0.01
CA MET A 153 18.90 -7.74 0.42
C MET A 153 19.95 -7.90 -0.68
N LYS A 154 21.15 -7.38 -0.45
CA LYS A 154 22.27 -7.53 -1.37
C LYS A 154 22.90 -8.92 -1.26
N MET A 155 23.43 -9.43 -2.36
CA MET A 155 24.12 -10.72 -2.41
C MET A 155 25.37 -10.71 -1.51
N LYS A 156 25.55 -11.76 -0.69
CA LYS A 156 26.66 -11.91 0.28
C LYS A 156 26.74 -10.80 1.35
N MET A 157 25.65 -10.08 1.59
CA MET A 157 25.54 -9.11 2.69
C MET A 157 24.49 -9.54 3.69
N ASP A 158 24.75 -9.27 4.96
CA ASP A 158 23.80 -9.57 6.03
C ASP A 158 22.85 -8.38 6.24
N LEU A 159 21.68 -8.64 6.83
CA LEU A 159 20.65 -7.63 7.07
C LEU A 159 21.20 -6.42 7.82
N ILE A 160 22.07 -6.64 8.81
CA ILE A 160 22.70 -5.56 9.58
C ILE A 160 23.54 -4.61 8.71
N ASP A 161 24.18 -5.10 7.66
CA ASP A 161 24.96 -4.27 6.73
C ASP A 161 24.06 -3.60 5.71
N VAL A 162 23.05 -4.33 5.21
CA VAL A 162 22.05 -3.79 4.28
C VAL A 162 21.33 -2.59 4.90
N LEU A 163 20.88 -2.70 6.15
CA LEU A 163 20.16 -1.64 6.84
C LEU A 163 21.05 -0.45 7.23
N ASP A 164 22.29 -0.71 7.66
CA ASP A 164 23.25 0.36 8.04
C ASP A 164 23.70 1.20 6.84
N GLU A 165 23.81 0.59 5.65
CA GLU A 165 24.18 1.27 4.40
C GLU A 165 22.95 1.76 3.60
N PHE A 166 21.73 1.52 4.08
CA PHE A 166 20.54 1.86 3.31
C PHE A 166 20.30 3.37 3.32
N GLU A 167 20.17 3.96 2.14
CA GLU A 167 19.83 5.37 1.95
C GLU A 167 18.52 5.49 1.19
N GLY A 168 17.69 6.48 1.58
CA GLY A 168 16.40 6.74 0.95
C GLY A 168 15.22 6.00 1.58
N SER A 169 14.14 5.82 0.81
CA SER A 169 12.92 5.17 1.30
C SER A 169 13.00 3.66 1.13
N LEU A 170 12.68 2.92 2.18
CA LEU A 170 12.61 1.44 2.11
C LEU A 170 11.42 0.94 1.28
N TRP A 171 10.47 1.81 0.94
CA TRP A 171 9.23 1.44 0.28
C TRP A 171 8.79 2.44 -0.77
N THR A 172 7.99 1.94 -1.72
CA THR A 172 7.29 2.73 -2.74
C THR A 172 5.79 2.75 -2.41
N SER A 173 5.16 3.92 -2.50
CA SER A 173 3.72 4.04 -2.31
C SER A 173 2.96 3.38 -3.47
N LEU A 174 1.92 2.64 -3.11
CA LEU A 174 0.91 2.07 -4.01
C LEU A 174 -0.43 2.81 -3.91
N THR A 175 -0.50 3.90 -3.15
CA THR A 175 -1.70 4.71 -3.05
C THR A 175 -1.56 5.91 -4.00
N PRO A 176 -2.58 6.21 -4.84
CA PRO A 176 -2.51 7.30 -5.80
C PRO A 176 -2.36 8.65 -5.09
N SER A 177 -1.57 9.54 -5.68
CA SER A 177 -1.32 10.91 -5.22
C SER A 177 -0.88 10.99 -3.75
N CYS A 178 -0.17 9.97 -3.27
CA CYS A 178 0.27 9.85 -1.90
C CYS A 178 1.73 9.39 -1.87
N ASP A 179 2.60 10.20 -1.30
CA ASP A 179 3.98 9.83 -1.00
C ASP A 179 4.10 9.60 0.49
N ILE A 180 4.59 8.43 0.88
CA ILE A 180 4.57 7.99 2.29
C ILE A 180 5.89 8.42 2.93
N PRO A 181 5.89 9.42 3.83
CA PRO A 181 7.11 9.83 4.52
C PRO A 181 7.59 8.72 5.45
N THR A 182 8.85 8.78 5.85
CA THR A 182 9.41 7.84 6.83
C THR A 182 8.88 8.10 8.25
N ASP A 183 8.55 9.36 8.55
CA ASP A 183 8.24 9.85 9.89
C ASP A 183 6.76 10.24 10.05
N ASN A 184 6.32 10.42 11.29
CA ASN A 184 4.97 10.88 11.67
C ASN A 184 3.82 9.99 11.16
N ASN A 185 4.03 8.67 11.12
CA ASN A 185 3.00 7.72 10.69
C ASN A 185 2.59 6.77 11.81
N MET A 186 1.31 6.43 11.81
CA MET A 186 0.85 5.17 12.40
C MET A 186 0.93 4.11 11.31
N GLN A 187 1.67 3.04 11.55
CA GLN A 187 1.98 2.10 10.50
C GLN A 187 1.98 0.65 10.95
N SER A 188 1.52 -0.21 10.03
CA SER A 188 1.58 -1.66 10.16
C SER A 188 2.42 -2.19 9.02
N ILE A 189 3.59 -2.74 9.34
CA ILE A 189 4.59 -3.21 8.38
C ILE A 189 4.71 -4.73 8.49
N ALA A 190 4.83 -5.40 7.35
CA ALA A 190 5.08 -6.82 7.24
C ALA A 190 6.34 -7.08 6.40
N LEU A 191 7.28 -7.86 6.93
CA LEU A 191 8.49 -8.31 6.22
C LEU A 191 8.48 -9.82 6.05
N ARG A 192 8.85 -10.32 4.88
CA ARG A 192 9.01 -11.76 4.65
C ARG A 192 10.26 -12.09 3.84
N GLY A 193 10.78 -13.30 4.01
CA GLY A 193 11.82 -13.84 3.14
C GLY A 193 13.26 -13.50 3.53
N VAL A 194 13.48 -12.93 4.71
CA VAL A 194 14.82 -12.73 5.26
C VAL A 194 15.07 -13.83 6.31
N PRO A 195 15.98 -14.78 6.03
CA PRO A 195 16.29 -15.85 6.96
C PRO A 195 17.23 -15.38 8.08
N GLU A 196 17.16 -16.03 9.24
CA GLU A 196 17.91 -15.63 10.44
C GLU A 196 19.43 -15.85 10.29
N ASP A 197 19.85 -16.76 9.41
CA ASP A 197 21.27 -16.96 9.06
C ASP A 197 21.87 -15.82 8.24
N ARG A 198 21.02 -14.96 7.65
CA ARG A 198 21.39 -13.72 6.95
C ARG A 198 21.24 -12.48 7.82
N LEU A 199 21.02 -12.64 9.13
CA LEU A 199 20.85 -11.52 10.07
C LEU A 199 22.16 -10.73 10.26
N LYS A 200 23.23 -11.45 10.62
CA LYS A 200 24.57 -10.94 10.98
C LYS A 200 25.58 -12.10 11.03
N ARG A 201 26.87 -11.79 10.95
CA ARG A 201 27.95 -12.77 11.08
C ARG A 201 28.13 -13.23 12.53
N PRO A 202 28.64 -14.45 12.75
CA PRO A 202 29.03 -14.90 14.08
C PRO A 202 30.21 -14.10 14.63
N ILE A 203 30.41 -14.13 15.95
CA ILE A 203 31.36 -13.26 16.66
C ILE A 203 32.81 -13.34 16.16
N ASN A 204 33.24 -14.51 15.70
CA ASN A 204 34.57 -14.75 15.14
C ASN A 204 34.78 -14.07 13.76
N GLU A 205 33.71 -13.79 13.03
CA GLU A 205 33.72 -13.23 11.67
C GLU A 205 33.04 -11.86 11.57
N ALA A 206 32.48 -11.37 12.69
CA ALA A 206 31.71 -10.13 12.77
C ALA A 206 32.47 -8.90 12.29
N SER A 207 33.78 -8.83 12.54
CA SER A 207 34.62 -7.68 12.14
C SER A 207 33.94 -6.36 12.56
N LYS A 208 33.70 -5.43 11.62
CA LYS A 208 33.03 -4.15 11.85
C LYS A 208 31.56 -4.25 12.30
N GLN A 209 30.88 -5.39 12.10
CA GLN A 209 29.49 -5.54 12.55
C GLN A 209 29.39 -5.47 14.07
N ILE A 210 30.40 -5.91 14.82
CA ILE A 210 30.36 -6.00 16.30
C ILE A 210 30.20 -4.63 16.97
N SER A 211 30.63 -3.54 16.31
CA SER A 211 30.49 -2.18 16.83
C SER A 211 29.11 -1.56 16.58
N LYS A 212 28.28 -2.17 15.73
CA LYS A 212 26.94 -1.65 15.42
C LYS A 212 25.98 -1.95 16.57
N PRO A 213 25.14 -0.99 17.02
CA PRO A 213 24.16 -1.23 18.08
C PRO A 213 23.23 -2.42 17.79
N ALA A 214 22.84 -2.59 16.52
CA ALA A 214 21.99 -3.68 16.04
C ALA A 214 22.64 -5.07 16.11
N TYR A 215 23.95 -5.18 16.39
CA TYR A 215 24.60 -6.48 16.54
C TYR A 215 24.08 -7.28 17.73
N ARG A 216 23.41 -6.63 18.70
CA ARG A 216 22.75 -7.30 19.83
C ARG A 216 21.43 -7.98 19.46
N CYS A 217 20.80 -7.60 18.34
CA CYS A 217 19.55 -8.18 17.89
C CYS A 217 19.75 -9.66 17.56
N SER A 218 18.87 -10.52 18.07
CA SER A 218 18.92 -11.98 17.95
C SER A 218 17.96 -12.54 16.92
N SER A 219 17.09 -11.70 16.37
CA SER A 219 16.16 -12.06 15.30
C SER A 219 15.99 -10.93 14.28
N VAL A 220 15.48 -11.27 13.09
CA VAL A 220 15.04 -10.30 12.07
C VAL A 220 14.00 -9.34 12.65
N HIS A 221 13.13 -9.82 13.54
CA HIS A 221 12.11 -8.98 14.17
C HIS A 221 12.73 -7.87 15.02
N GLU A 222 13.68 -8.22 15.89
CA GLU A 222 14.35 -7.27 16.77
C GLU A 222 15.18 -6.26 15.96
N MET A 223 15.90 -6.74 14.93
CA MET A 223 16.74 -5.88 14.09
C MET A 223 15.92 -4.88 13.29
N MET A 224 14.84 -5.33 12.64
CA MET A 224 13.95 -4.45 11.89
C MET A 224 13.19 -3.50 12.80
N THR A 225 12.75 -3.96 13.97
CA THR A 225 12.11 -3.07 14.96
C THR A 225 13.06 -1.97 15.40
N LEU A 226 14.31 -2.31 15.71
CA LEU A 226 15.33 -1.33 16.06
C LEU A 226 15.58 -0.35 14.92
N TYR A 227 15.76 -0.85 13.69
CA TYR A 227 15.96 0.00 12.52
C TYR A 227 14.81 0.98 12.33
N LEU A 228 13.56 0.49 12.31
CA LEU A 228 12.37 1.33 12.15
C LEU A 228 12.22 2.34 13.29
N ALA A 229 12.56 1.98 14.53
CA ALA A 229 12.56 2.93 15.65
C ALA A 229 13.64 4.03 15.51
N CYS A 230 14.76 3.73 14.85
CA CYS A 230 15.82 4.69 14.57
C CYS A 230 15.54 5.56 13.34
N THR A 231 14.82 5.06 12.34
CA THR A 231 14.58 5.77 11.07
C THR A 231 13.21 6.42 10.95
N CYS A 232 12.17 5.87 11.60
CA CYS A 232 10.80 6.38 11.55
C CYS A 232 10.50 7.16 12.83
N HIS A 233 10.92 8.43 12.87
CA HIS A 233 10.69 9.31 14.00
C HIS A 233 9.20 9.61 14.19
N ALA A 234 8.82 9.80 15.46
CA ALA A 234 7.45 10.10 15.87
C ALA A 234 6.38 9.18 15.25
N SER A 235 6.77 7.94 14.93
CA SER A 235 5.91 6.94 14.29
C SER A 235 5.59 5.80 15.25
N ALA A 236 4.37 5.28 15.16
CA ALA A 236 3.94 4.11 15.90
C ALA A 236 3.89 2.92 14.94
N THR A 237 4.77 1.94 15.13
CA THR A 237 4.96 0.83 14.18
C THR A 237 4.57 -0.50 14.78
N TYR A 238 3.65 -1.20 14.13
CA TYR A 238 3.42 -2.63 14.34
C TYR A 238 4.18 -3.42 13.27
N LEU A 239 5.20 -4.18 13.67
CA LEU A 239 5.95 -5.04 12.74
C LEU A 239 5.47 -6.50 12.83
N SER A 240 5.27 -7.13 11.69
CA SER A 240 5.13 -8.58 11.57
C SER A 240 6.20 -9.13 10.64
N ASN A 241 6.81 -10.27 10.97
CA ASN A 241 7.76 -10.90 10.05
C ASN A 241 7.65 -12.42 9.98
N ILE A 242 7.91 -12.99 8.80
CA ILE A 242 8.05 -14.43 8.59
C ILE A 242 9.30 -14.76 7.77
N GLU A 243 9.85 -15.96 7.96
CA GLU A 243 11.03 -16.41 7.22
C GLU A 243 10.69 -16.78 5.77
N ALA A 244 9.48 -17.32 5.52
CA ALA A 244 9.10 -17.80 4.19
C ALA A 244 9.04 -16.65 3.16
N PRO A 245 9.82 -16.70 2.07
CA PRO A 245 9.79 -15.66 1.04
C PRO A 245 8.51 -15.71 0.22
N LEU A 246 8.31 -14.70 -0.63
CA LEU A 246 7.32 -14.79 -1.70
C LEU A 246 7.87 -15.75 -2.76
N LYS A 247 7.15 -16.84 -3.04
CA LYS A 247 7.52 -17.76 -4.13
C LYS A 247 7.08 -17.17 -5.47
N ILE A 248 8.00 -17.14 -6.41
CA ILE A 248 7.77 -16.71 -7.79
C ILE A 248 7.56 -17.96 -8.63
N SER A 249 6.30 -18.29 -8.87
CA SER A 249 5.89 -19.40 -9.72
C SER A 249 4.84 -18.92 -10.71
N ALA A 250 4.69 -19.60 -11.85
CA ALA A 250 3.59 -19.31 -12.76
C ALA A 250 2.24 -19.35 -12.00
N PRO A 251 1.33 -18.39 -12.23
CA PRO A 251 1.38 -17.34 -13.24
C PRO A 251 1.92 -16.00 -12.70
N TYR A 252 3.03 -15.92 -11.95
CA TYR A 252 3.65 -14.63 -11.60
C TYR A 252 4.45 -14.07 -12.80
N PRO A 253 4.33 -12.78 -13.14
CA PRO A 253 4.99 -12.21 -14.31
C PRO A 253 6.51 -12.10 -14.10
N LYS A 254 7.28 -12.28 -15.18
CA LYS A 254 8.74 -12.16 -15.15
C LYS A 254 9.17 -10.69 -15.21
N ILE A 255 9.00 -9.97 -14.10
CA ILE A 255 9.24 -8.52 -14.00
C ILE A 255 10.54 -8.15 -13.27
N PHE A 256 11.24 -9.12 -12.68
CA PHE A 256 12.50 -8.86 -11.99
C PHE A 256 13.65 -8.62 -12.98
N ASN A 257 14.50 -7.67 -12.67
CA ASN A 257 15.66 -7.34 -13.48
C ASN A 257 16.71 -8.47 -13.43
N ASN A 258 17.61 -8.45 -14.42
CA ASN A 258 18.62 -9.50 -14.59
C ASN A 258 19.70 -9.57 -13.48
N ASN A 259 19.75 -8.58 -12.58
CA ASN A 259 20.64 -8.53 -11.41
C ASN A 259 20.01 -9.16 -10.15
N VAL A 260 18.76 -9.63 -10.22
CA VAL A 260 18.09 -10.35 -9.14
C VAL A 260 18.44 -11.84 -9.23
N THR A 261 19.03 -12.38 -8.16
CA THR A 261 19.40 -13.80 -8.06
C THR A 261 18.17 -14.71 -8.00
N GLU A 262 18.36 -16.03 -8.16
CA GLU A 262 17.32 -17.05 -7.97
C GLU A 262 16.58 -16.93 -6.62
N ASN A 263 17.33 -16.58 -5.56
CA ASN A 263 16.81 -16.41 -4.20
C ASN A 263 16.43 -14.94 -3.87
N GLY A 264 16.32 -14.08 -4.88
CA GLY A 264 15.81 -12.73 -4.73
C GLY A 264 16.76 -11.70 -4.14
N ASN A 265 18.03 -12.06 -3.89
CA ASN A 265 19.07 -11.09 -3.53
C ASN A 265 19.49 -10.25 -4.74
N ILE A 266 19.90 -9.01 -4.48
CA ILE A 266 20.39 -8.05 -5.47
C ILE A 266 21.90 -8.19 -5.67
N ALA A 267 22.34 -8.45 -6.90
CA ALA A 267 23.75 -8.40 -7.27
C ALA A 267 24.13 -7.05 -7.90
N GLY A 268 25.41 -6.68 -7.78
CA GLY A 268 25.98 -5.50 -8.45
C GLY A 268 26.24 -5.69 -9.94
N TRP A 269 25.88 -6.86 -10.51
CA TRP A 269 26.09 -7.20 -11.91
C TRP A 269 24.92 -8.07 -12.42
N PRO A 270 24.68 -8.12 -13.74
CA PRO A 270 23.70 -9.04 -14.33
C PRO A 270 24.06 -10.51 -14.11
N ILE A 271 23.12 -11.32 -13.61
CA ILE A 271 23.28 -12.76 -13.38
C ILE A 271 22.52 -13.58 -14.44
N GLY A 272 21.35 -13.11 -14.89
CA GLY A 272 20.56 -13.78 -15.94
C GLY A 272 19.83 -15.06 -15.50
N THR A 273 19.68 -15.30 -14.19
CA THR A 273 18.93 -16.44 -13.64
C THR A 273 17.44 -16.15 -13.52
N ASN A 274 16.59 -17.19 -13.60
CA ASN A 274 15.18 -17.04 -13.24
C ASN A 274 15.05 -16.83 -11.72
N VAL A 275 14.23 -15.87 -11.32
CA VAL A 275 13.93 -15.60 -9.91
C VAL A 275 12.85 -16.56 -9.43
N ASN A 276 13.15 -17.34 -8.39
CA ASN A 276 12.25 -18.36 -7.83
C ASN A 276 11.59 -17.89 -6.52
N SER A 277 12.22 -16.97 -5.81
CA SER A 277 11.64 -16.36 -4.62
C SER A 277 12.25 -15.00 -4.34
N VAL A 278 11.52 -14.14 -3.63
CA VAL A 278 12.01 -12.82 -3.20
C VAL A 278 11.61 -12.50 -1.77
N ALA A 279 12.48 -11.77 -1.08
CA ALA A 279 12.10 -11.06 0.14
C ALA A 279 11.22 -9.86 -0.23
N VAL A 280 10.20 -9.58 0.58
CA VAL A 280 9.22 -8.52 0.33
C VAL A 280 8.89 -7.83 1.63
N MET A 281 8.76 -6.51 1.59
CA MET A 281 8.17 -5.74 2.67
C MET A 281 6.95 -4.99 2.15
N ALA A 282 5.86 -4.97 2.88
CA ALA A 282 4.68 -4.17 2.55
C ALA A 282 4.12 -3.55 3.83
N GLY A 283 3.48 -2.40 3.71
CA GLY A 283 2.95 -1.67 4.85
C GLY A 283 1.66 -0.94 4.57
N MET A 284 0.95 -0.59 5.63
CA MET A 284 -0.15 0.36 5.62
C MET A 284 0.18 1.50 6.58
N HIS A 285 -0.02 2.74 6.15
CA HIS A 285 0.44 3.95 6.83
C HIS A 285 -0.71 4.95 6.92
N SER A 286 -0.97 5.48 8.12
CA SER A 286 -1.93 6.55 8.38
C SER A 286 -1.15 7.76 8.89
N GLY A 287 -1.16 8.83 8.09
CA GLY A 287 -0.38 10.05 8.29
C GLY A 287 -0.89 11.18 7.40
N SER A 288 -0.34 12.38 7.55
CA SER A 288 -0.81 13.58 6.84
C SER A 288 -0.63 13.53 5.33
N ASN A 289 0.22 12.64 4.81
CA ASN A 289 0.37 12.36 3.38
C ASN A 289 -0.93 11.91 2.69
N ILE A 290 -1.92 11.44 3.43
CA ILE A 290 -3.24 11.07 2.90
C ILE A 290 -4.05 12.32 2.51
N ALA A 291 -3.80 13.47 3.13
CA ALA A 291 -4.43 14.74 2.73
C ALA A 291 -4.13 15.06 1.26
N ALA A 292 -2.91 14.81 0.79
CA ALA A 292 -2.52 15.03 -0.61
C ALA A 292 -3.30 14.13 -1.59
N MET A 293 -3.63 12.89 -1.17
CA MET A 293 -4.47 11.99 -1.96
C MET A 293 -5.88 12.57 -2.13
N TYR A 294 -6.52 12.99 -1.03
CA TYR A 294 -7.86 13.59 -1.08
C TYR A 294 -7.85 14.92 -1.83
N GLU A 295 -6.86 15.78 -1.59
CA GLU A 295 -6.73 17.05 -2.29
C GLU A 295 -6.63 16.85 -3.81
N SER A 296 -5.84 15.86 -4.23
CA SER A 296 -5.68 15.51 -5.63
C SER A 296 -7.00 15.09 -6.28
N LEU A 297 -7.77 14.21 -5.62
CA LEU A 297 -9.10 13.80 -6.11
C LEU A 297 -10.08 14.98 -6.09
N LEU A 298 -10.17 15.70 -4.98
CA LEU A 298 -11.06 16.85 -4.77
C LEU A 298 -10.86 17.91 -5.86
N LYS A 299 -9.61 18.19 -6.22
CA LYS A 299 -9.29 19.13 -7.32
C LYS A 299 -9.87 18.68 -8.65
N GLN A 300 -9.89 17.37 -8.93
CA GLN A 300 -10.49 16.86 -10.16
C GLN A 300 -12.01 16.82 -10.08
N THR A 301 -12.59 16.41 -8.95
CA THR A 301 -14.03 16.38 -8.75
C THR A 301 -14.64 17.78 -8.87
N LYS A 302 -13.99 18.82 -8.30
CA LYS A 302 -14.41 20.23 -8.42
C LYS A 302 -14.42 20.79 -9.84
N ARG A 303 -13.76 20.14 -10.82
CA ARG A 303 -13.83 20.56 -12.23
C ARG A 303 -15.18 20.23 -12.86
N ILE A 304 -15.90 19.26 -12.30
CA ILE A 304 -17.24 18.87 -12.72
C ILE A 304 -18.23 19.82 -12.04
N ARG A 305 -18.55 20.92 -12.73
CA ARG A 305 -19.39 21.99 -12.18
C ARG A 305 -20.86 21.62 -11.97
N SER A 306 -21.33 20.59 -12.67
CA SER A 306 -22.71 20.11 -12.53
C SER A 306 -22.81 18.69 -13.02
N ILE A 307 -23.40 17.81 -12.19
CA ILE A 307 -23.63 16.41 -12.55
C ILE A 307 -24.66 16.26 -13.68
N LYS A 308 -25.54 17.26 -13.87
CA LYS A 308 -26.54 17.31 -14.96
C LYS A 308 -25.95 17.24 -16.36
N LYS A 309 -24.64 17.50 -16.51
CA LYS A 309 -23.92 17.35 -17.79
C LYS A 309 -23.55 15.90 -18.11
N LEU A 310 -23.63 15.01 -17.12
CA LEU A 310 -23.34 13.59 -17.25
C LEU A 310 -24.65 12.80 -17.12
N HIS A 311 -25.44 12.79 -18.19
CA HIS A 311 -26.81 12.24 -18.21
C HIS A 311 -26.92 10.81 -17.65
N ALA A 312 -25.92 9.96 -17.88
CA ALA A 312 -25.91 8.61 -17.34
C ALA A 312 -26.08 8.54 -15.81
N PHE A 313 -25.55 9.51 -15.07
CA PHE A 313 -25.70 9.58 -13.62
C PHE A 313 -27.08 10.10 -13.22
N THR A 314 -27.55 11.19 -13.86
CA THR A 314 -28.87 11.75 -13.54
C THR A 314 -30.01 10.81 -13.90
N ASP A 315 -29.88 10.09 -15.01
CA ASP A 315 -30.87 9.11 -15.47
C ASP A 315 -30.89 7.87 -14.54
N SER A 316 -29.78 7.64 -13.82
CA SER A 316 -29.66 6.59 -12.79
C SER A 316 -30.10 7.06 -11.39
N GLY A 317 -30.54 8.31 -11.27
CA GLY A 317 -31.08 8.87 -10.02
C GLY A 317 -30.10 9.66 -9.15
N LEU A 318 -28.84 9.87 -9.59
CA LEU A 318 -27.90 10.71 -8.83
C LEU A 318 -28.33 12.19 -8.90
N GLU A 319 -28.58 12.79 -7.74
CA GLU A 319 -28.97 14.19 -7.64
C GLU A 319 -27.76 15.14 -7.54
N GLU A 320 -27.94 16.41 -7.90
CA GLU A 320 -26.87 17.42 -7.82
C GLU A 320 -26.46 17.70 -6.36
N ASP A 321 -27.41 17.63 -5.43
CA ASP A 321 -27.17 17.85 -4.01
C ASP A 321 -26.34 16.68 -3.43
N GLU A 322 -26.63 15.43 -3.81
CA GLU A 322 -25.83 14.25 -3.43
C GLU A 322 -24.39 14.35 -3.95
N PHE A 323 -24.20 14.79 -5.20
CA PHE A 323 -22.85 15.02 -5.73
C PHE A 323 -22.13 16.16 -4.99
N THR A 324 -22.84 17.21 -4.61
CA THR A 324 -22.27 18.33 -3.83
C THR A 324 -21.85 17.88 -2.44
N GLU A 325 -22.64 17.02 -1.79
CA GLU A 325 -22.29 16.38 -0.53
C GLU A 325 -21.02 15.53 -0.65
N CYS A 326 -20.88 14.77 -1.74
CA CYS A 326 -19.66 14.02 -2.02
C CYS A 326 -18.41 14.92 -2.09
N VAL A 327 -18.52 16.08 -2.75
CA VAL A 327 -17.43 17.06 -2.83
C VAL A 327 -17.07 17.63 -1.46
N HIS A 328 -18.07 17.91 -0.61
CA HIS A 328 -17.83 18.34 0.76
C HIS A 328 -17.18 17.25 1.61
N ASN A 329 -17.67 16.01 1.51
CA ASN A 329 -17.09 14.87 2.22
C ASN A 329 -15.60 14.67 1.90
N LEU A 330 -15.20 14.82 0.64
CA LEU A 330 -13.79 14.77 0.24
C LEU A 330 -12.97 15.91 0.85
N ALA A 331 -13.54 17.09 1.02
CA ALA A 331 -12.88 18.22 1.69
C ALA A 331 -12.73 17.96 3.19
N ASP A 332 -13.77 17.47 3.86
CA ASP A 332 -13.72 17.11 5.28
C ASP A 332 -12.69 16.00 5.52
N CYS A 333 -12.67 14.99 4.65
CA CYS A 333 -11.69 13.92 4.70
C CYS A 333 -10.28 14.47 4.51
N LYS A 334 -10.07 15.41 3.58
CA LYS A 334 -8.76 16.06 3.38
C LYS A 334 -8.31 16.77 4.68
N GLU A 335 -9.16 17.61 5.24
CA GLU A 335 -8.88 18.39 6.45
C GLU A 335 -8.60 17.50 7.66
N ALA A 336 -9.27 16.35 7.78
CA ALA A 336 -9.02 15.39 8.86
C ALA A 336 -7.58 14.84 8.89
N TYR A 337 -6.85 14.88 7.78
CA TYR A 337 -5.43 14.48 7.68
C TYR A 337 -4.47 15.66 7.59
N GLU A 338 -4.95 16.89 7.46
CA GLU A 338 -4.09 18.06 7.62
C GLU A 338 -3.82 18.24 9.11
N ASP A 339 -2.55 18.10 9.52
CA ASP A 339 -2.14 18.19 10.93
C ASP A 339 -2.18 19.66 11.39
N TYR A 340 -3.38 20.23 11.51
CA TYR A 340 -3.61 21.60 11.99
C TYR A 340 -3.46 21.74 13.52
N TYR A 341 -3.29 20.64 14.25
CA TYR A 341 -3.26 20.60 15.71
C TYR A 341 -2.22 19.62 16.28
N VAL A 342 -0.94 19.82 15.93
CA VAL A 342 0.19 19.34 16.76
C VAL A 342 1.14 20.48 17.02
#